data_AF-A0A7Z0J7V9-F1
#
_entry.id   AF-A0A7Z0J7V9-F1
#
_cell.length_a   1.000
_cell.length_b   1.000
_cell.length_c   1.000
_cell.angle_alpha   90.00
_cell.angle_beta   90.00
_cell.angle_gamma   90.00
#
_symmetry.space_group_name_H-M   'P 1'
#
loop_
_entity.id
_entity.type
_entity.pdbx_description
1 polymer ?
#
loop_
_entity_poly.entity_id
_entity_poly.type
_entity_poly.pdbx_seq_one_letter_code
_entity_poly.pdbx_strand_id
1 'polypeptide(L)'
;MNRLTKAVIAIAGAGAVVVGLLLGGGETLASWTASMRVDASTIAAGSLATTANATSSLTTTFTGSALSTTGSLTLANTGTVAGDYRTALTLGSGSSAALARNIALIAWPVANEAACTAAATPTSAVSGTLAVMPAVTGTLPAQASAVLCLRTTLTSASAVSSGSSVSVTLTATTTSGGWTSTTSSSFVQTFTDAVVPVDTGTWYQLVNTKSKACVSATPSNPANGSDIFQVPSCGQLGTANESWLFTTTANGYTTVSNGLAASSLVWGVAAPATSVAARVQLQTAAAGSPAQQWKPVKLANGLYQFVNLGSGLCLSTDGSSSYGSALQQQPCASTNPAQTFSLNSTGLIMAQAATPPSGAVQLACTSDGWNASLAFPKPVGQSNATTYQVTANGVAISTNASDWYTTVQLGRDNMPVASFSPGRYTIVVTRVQSNGTTTLVGSGTVAVGLPSNRTTTCG
;
A
#
# COMPACT_ATOMS: atom_id res chain seq x y z
N MET A 1 -48.54 82.77 5.07
CA MET A 1 -47.80 81.49 5.16
C MET A 1 -46.61 81.73 6.08
N ASN A 2 -46.81 81.52 7.39
CA ASN A 2 -45.87 81.99 8.42
C ASN A 2 -45.47 80.84 9.36
N ARG A 3 -44.16 80.58 9.36
CA ARG A 3 -43.27 80.40 10.52
C ARG A 3 -43.89 79.82 11.79
N LEU A 4 -43.54 78.58 12.11
CA LEU A 4 -43.59 78.07 13.48
C LEU A 4 -42.23 78.31 14.15
N THR A 5 -42.28 79.24 15.10
CA THR A 5 -41.21 79.67 16.00
C THR A 5 -41.04 78.67 17.13
N LYS A 6 -39.80 78.52 17.58
CA LYS A 6 -39.30 77.71 18.69
C LYS A 6 -40.17 77.74 19.96
N ALA A 7 -40.31 76.58 20.61
CA ALA A 7 -40.42 76.49 22.07
C ALA A 7 -39.35 75.50 22.57
N VAL A 8 -38.36 76.06 23.25
CA VAL A 8 -37.38 75.35 24.06
C VAL A 8 -38.09 74.95 25.35
N ILE A 9 -38.10 73.66 25.72
CA ILE A 9 -38.33 73.25 27.10
C ILE A 9 -37.20 72.30 27.49
N ALA A 10 -36.45 72.77 28.48
CA ALA A 10 -35.34 72.11 29.11
C ALA A 10 -35.81 70.87 29.88
N ILE A 11 -34.95 69.85 29.88
CA ILE A 11 -35.10 68.59 30.60
C ILE A 11 -34.72 68.82 32.07
N ALA A 12 -35.60 68.44 32.98
CA ALA A 12 -35.28 67.92 34.30
C ALA A 12 -36.12 66.63 34.41
N GLY A 13 -35.54 65.44 34.38
CA GLY A 13 -34.76 64.86 35.47
C GLY A 13 -35.54 63.64 35.98
N ALA A 14 -34.99 62.45 35.74
CA ALA A 14 -35.33 61.15 36.32
C ALA A 14 -36.77 60.61 36.15
N GLY A 15 -36.92 59.62 35.27
CA GLY A 15 -38.09 58.75 35.19
C GLY A 15 -37.92 57.70 34.10
N ALA A 16 -37.19 56.63 34.41
CA ALA A 16 -37.16 55.44 33.56
C ALA A 16 -38.57 54.84 33.52
N VAL A 17 -39.22 54.85 32.36
CA VAL A 17 -40.44 54.06 32.12
C VAL A 17 -40.09 52.99 31.10
N VAL A 18 -39.86 51.78 31.60
CA VAL A 18 -39.83 50.55 30.79
C VAL A 18 -41.28 50.14 30.58
N VAL A 19 -41.79 50.29 29.36
CA VAL A 19 -43.00 49.59 28.92
C VAL A 19 -42.53 48.45 28.02
N GLY A 20 -42.51 47.23 28.58
CA GLY A 20 -42.30 46.02 27.80
C GLY A 20 -43.61 45.61 27.13
N LEU A 21 -43.68 45.74 25.81
CA LEU A 21 -44.63 44.97 24.99
C LEU A 21 -43.85 43.87 24.26
N LEU A 22 -44.19 42.63 24.62
CA LEU A 22 -43.76 41.41 23.93
C LEU A 22 -44.53 41.28 22.62
N LEU A 23 -43.86 41.48 21.48
CA LEU A 23 -44.26 40.92 20.18
C LEU A 23 -43.01 40.51 19.40
N GLY A 24 -43.05 39.31 18.83
CA GLY A 24 -41.92 38.59 18.25
C GLY A 24 -41.38 39.20 16.94
N GLY A 25 -40.08 38.97 16.74
CA GLY A 25 -39.30 39.41 15.59
C GLY A 25 -37.92 39.85 16.09
N GLY A 26 -36.90 39.02 15.89
CA GLY A 26 -35.55 39.24 16.42
C GLY A 26 -34.83 40.40 15.75
N GLU A 27 -35.02 41.61 16.28
CA GLU A 27 -34.19 42.78 15.99
C GLU A 27 -33.10 42.88 17.07
N THR A 28 -31.83 42.94 16.66
CA THR A 28 -30.71 43.21 17.56
C THR A 28 -30.74 44.68 17.99
N LEU A 29 -31.13 44.94 19.25
CA LEU A 29 -31.07 46.28 19.84
C LEU A 29 -29.70 46.52 20.48
N ALA A 30 -28.98 47.53 19.99
CA ALA A 30 -27.78 48.07 20.65
C ALA A 30 -28.14 49.37 21.37
N SER A 31 -27.91 49.42 22.68
CA SER A 31 -28.04 50.63 23.51
C SER A 31 -26.68 51.32 23.59
N TRP A 32 -26.60 52.58 23.17
CA TRP A 32 -25.39 53.41 23.28
C TRP A 32 -25.64 54.56 24.27
N THR A 33 -24.82 54.66 25.33
CA THR A 33 -24.91 55.73 26.35
C THR A 33 -24.02 56.94 26.06
N ALA A 34 -23.35 56.97 24.90
CA ALA A 34 -22.56 58.10 24.44
C ALA A 34 -22.76 58.31 22.93
N SER A 35 -23.00 59.55 22.51
CA SER A 35 -23.08 59.95 21.11
C SER A 35 -21.88 60.81 20.74
N MET A 36 -21.19 60.43 19.66
CA MET A 36 -20.14 61.23 19.03
C MET A 36 -20.66 61.67 17.67
N ARG A 37 -20.59 62.97 17.36
CA ARG A 37 -20.81 63.44 16.00
C ARG A 37 -19.56 63.15 15.19
N VAL A 38 -19.71 62.38 14.12
CA VAL A 38 -18.66 62.15 13.13
C VAL A 38 -19.08 62.93 11.88
N ASP A 39 -18.32 63.96 11.51
CA ASP A 39 -18.49 64.67 10.23
C ASP A 39 -17.90 63.83 9.09
N ALA A 40 -18.45 62.63 8.87
CA ALA A 40 -18.11 61.77 7.75
C ALA A 40 -19.36 61.54 6.90
N SER A 41 -19.25 61.74 5.59
CA SER A 41 -20.36 61.51 4.64
C SER A 41 -20.77 60.04 4.52
N THR A 42 -19.93 59.10 5.00
CA THR A 42 -20.24 57.67 5.10
C THR A 42 -19.51 57.04 6.32
N ILE A 43 -20.22 56.20 7.08
CA ILE A 43 -19.63 55.28 8.06
C ILE A 43 -19.65 53.89 7.43
N ALA A 44 -18.49 53.29 7.18
CA ALA A 44 -18.38 51.92 6.69
C ALA A 44 -17.92 50.99 7.82
N ALA A 45 -18.66 49.90 8.07
CA ALA A 45 -18.24 48.87 8.99
C ALA A 45 -17.08 48.06 8.38
N GLY A 46 -16.00 47.87 9.15
CA GLY A 46 -14.90 46.98 8.75
C GLY A 46 -15.35 45.52 8.72
N SER A 47 -14.72 44.70 7.89
CA SER A 47 -14.93 43.25 7.84
C SER A 47 -13.60 42.51 7.93
N LEU A 48 -13.62 41.34 8.56
CA LEU A 48 -12.51 40.39 8.58
C LEU A 48 -13.04 39.05 8.06
N ALA A 49 -12.55 38.62 6.90
CA ALA A 49 -12.96 37.37 6.27
C ALA A 49 -11.73 36.74 5.65
N THR A 50 -11.49 35.47 5.94
CA THR A 50 -10.30 34.75 5.46
C THR A 50 -10.72 33.47 4.75
N THR A 51 -10.10 33.19 3.62
CA THR A 51 -10.20 31.92 2.91
C THR A 51 -8.87 31.19 2.94
N ALA A 52 -8.91 29.85 2.96
CA ALA A 52 -7.74 28.99 2.91
C ALA A 52 -7.92 27.95 1.83
N ASN A 53 -6.97 27.89 0.89
CA ASN A 53 -7.03 26.97 -0.24
C ASN A 53 -5.71 26.19 -0.34
N ALA A 54 -5.78 24.88 -0.18
CA ALA A 54 -4.63 23.99 -0.34
C ALA A 54 -4.63 23.41 -1.75
N THR A 55 -3.45 23.32 -2.39
CA THR A 55 -3.36 22.73 -3.72
C THR A 55 -3.63 21.23 -3.69
N SER A 56 -4.23 20.70 -4.76
CA SER A 56 -4.51 19.27 -4.89
C SER A 56 -3.24 18.40 -4.91
N SER A 57 -2.07 18.98 -5.20
CA SER A 57 -0.77 18.28 -5.15
C SER A 57 -0.40 17.76 -3.75
N LEU A 58 -1.01 18.31 -2.69
CA LEU A 58 -0.85 17.81 -1.33
C LEU A 58 -1.64 16.52 -1.09
N THR A 59 -2.68 16.26 -1.88
CA THR A 59 -3.36 14.95 -1.92
C THR A 59 -2.51 14.00 -2.75
N THR A 60 -1.82 13.07 -2.08
CA THR A 60 -0.85 12.19 -2.74
C THR A 60 -0.85 10.78 -2.17
N THR A 61 -0.34 9.83 -2.95
CA THR A 61 -0.01 8.48 -2.50
C THR A 61 1.51 8.33 -2.49
N PHE A 62 2.09 8.23 -1.29
CA PHE A 62 3.49 7.87 -1.13
C PHE A 62 3.71 6.42 -1.52
N THR A 63 4.85 6.16 -2.14
CA THR A 63 5.31 4.83 -2.51
C THR A 63 6.78 4.65 -2.11
N GLY A 64 7.32 3.43 -2.22
CA GLY A 64 8.75 3.18 -1.96
C GLY A 64 9.72 4.01 -2.81
N SER A 65 9.26 4.58 -3.93
CA SER A 65 10.06 5.45 -4.82
C SER A 65 9.60 6.91 -4.86
N ALA A 66 8.37 7.22 -4.46
CA ALA A 66 7.83 8.56 -4.38
C ALA A 66 7.59 8.95 -2.92
N LEU A 67 8.60 9.55 -2.29
CA LEU A 67 8.62 9.84 -0.85
C LEU A 67 8.31 11.29 -0.49
N SER A 68 8.14 12.19 -1.46
CA SER A 68 7.95 13.61 -1.20
C SER A 68 6.90 14.20 -2.14
N THR A 69 6.09 15.12 -1.61
CA THR A 69 5.26 16.01 -2.42
C THR A 69 5.38 17.43 -1.91
N THR A 70 5.16 18.39 -2.79
CA THR A 70 5.18 19.82 -2.47
C THR A 70 3.91 20.46 -3.04
N GLY A 71 3.29 21.32 -2.25
CA GLY A 71 2.11 22.09 -2.64
C GLY A 71 1.94 23.30 -1.73
N SER A 72 1.02 24.19 -2.06
CA SER A 72 0.84 25.44 -1.35
C SER A 72 -0.48 25.52 -0.59
N LEU A 73 -0.47 26.30 0.48
CA LEU A 73 -1.66 26.81 1.15
C LEU A 73 -1.72 28.32 0.94
N THR A 74 -2.76 28.79 0.26
CA THR A 74 -3.01 30.21 0.02
C THR A 74 -4.06 30.71 1.01
N LEU A 75 -3.67 31.68 1.82
CA LEU A 75 -4.54 32.39 2.76
C LEU A 75 -4.87 33.75 2.16
N ALA A 76 -6.15 34.07 1.98
CA ALA A 76 -6.57 35.37 1.45
C ALA A 76 -7.53 36.06 2.42
N ASN A 77 -7.22 37.31 2.77
CA ASN A 77 -8.12 38.18 3.53
C ASN A 77 -9.00 38.94 2.53
N THR A 78 -10.29 38.60 2.48
CA THR A 78 -11.30 39.27 1.66
C THR A 78 -12.07 40.34 2.43
N GLY A 79 -11.61 40.65 3.65
CA GLY A 79 -12.12 41.72 4.48
C GLY A 79 -11.40 43.05 4.25
N THR A 80 -11.96 44.10 4.82
CA THR A 80 -11.43 45.47 4.74
C THR A 80 -10.48 45.82 5.89
N VAL A 81 -10.29 44.92 6.86
CA VAL A 81 -9.41 45.11 8.02
C VAL A 81 -8.26 44.10 7.98
N ALA A 82 -7.03 44.55 8.24
CA ALA A 82 -5.87 43.69 8.38
C ALA A 82 -5.95 42.85 9.67
N GLY A 83 -5.35 41.66 9.67
CA GLY A 83 -5.31 40.83 10.87
C GLY A 83 -4.11 39.90 10.90
N ASP A 84 -3.86 39.30 12.06
CA ASP A 84 -2.82 38.31 12.26
C ASP A 84 -3.41 36.91 12.10
N TYR A 85 -2.76 36.07 11.30
CA TYR A 85 -3.16 34.68 11.11
C TYR A 85 -2.31 33.73 11.95
N ARG A 86 -2.93 32.64 12.37
CA ARG A 86 -2.30 31.48 12.99
C ARG A 86 -2.83 30.21 12.36
N THR A 87 -1.95 29.30 11.97
CA THR A 87 -2.34 27.99 11.46
C THR A 87 -2.41 26.92 12.55
N ALA A 88 -3.24 25.92 12.35
CA ALA A 88 -3.31 24.71 13.13
C ALA A 88 -3.53 23.51 12.20
N LEU A 89 -3.06 22.34 12.63
CA LEU A 89 -3.22 21.08 11.92
C LEU A 89 -4.00 20.10 12.80
N THR A 90 -5.03 19.50 12.25
CA THR A 90 -5.77 18.41 12.88
C THR A 90 -5.89 17.22 11.94
N LEU A 91 -6.04 16.02 12.52
CA LEU A 91 -6.23 14.77 11.77
C LEU A 91 -7.70 14.34 11.85
N GLY A 92 -8.24 13.91 10.71
CA GLY A 92 -9.59 13.34 10.64
C GLY A 92 -9.67 11.97 11.33
N SER A 93 -10.87 11.60 11.78
CA SER A 93 -11.15 10.28 12.35
C SER A 93 -10.76 9.16 11.39
N GLY A 94 -10.11 8.10 11.90
CA GLY A 94 -9.64 6.97 11.09
C GLY A 94 -8.25 7.17 10.46
N SER A 95 -7.61 8.32 10.67
CA SER A 95 -6.23 8.56 10.22
C SER A 95 -5.22 7.64 10.92
N SER A 96 -4.26 7.12 10.15
CA SER A 96 -3.16 6.30 10.65
C SER A 96 -2.15 7.15 11.43
N ALA A 97 -2.08 6.94 12.75
CA ALA A 97 -1.10 7.59 13.61
C ALA A 97 0.35 7.20 13.27
N ALA A 98 0.57 5.98 12.74
CA ALA A 98 1.88 5.54 12.28
C ALA A 98 2.32 6.33 11.04
N LEU A 99 1.43 6.48 10.04
CA LEU A 99 1.72 7.27 8.84
C LEU A 99 1.93 8.75 9.19
N ALA A 100 1.05 9.33 10.03
CA ALA A 100 1.14 10.74 10.40
C ALA A 100 2.46 11.12 11.11
N ARG A 101 3.00 10.23 11.96
CA ARG A 101 4.30 10.44 12.64
C ARG A 101 5.50 10.29 11.71
N ASN A 102 5.36 9.53 10.63
CA ASN A 102 6.44 9.27 9.67
C ASN A 102 6.40 10.18 8.44
N ILE A 103 5.42 11.07 8.33
CA ILE A 103 5.44 12.14 7.32
C ILE A 103 5.94 13.42 7.99
N ALA A 104 7.18 13.78 7.70
CA ALA A 104 7.73 15.09 8.04
C ALA A 104 7.01 16.17 7.21
N LEU A 105 6.68 17.30 7.85
CA LEU A 105 6.07 18.46 7.20
C LEU A 105 6.95 19.68 7.46
N ILE A 106 7.28 20.40 6.40
CA ILE A 106 7.97 21.68 6.44
C ILE A 106 7.07 22.72 5.77
N ALA A 107 6.88 23.86 6.43
CA ALA A 107 6.09 24.99 5.94
C ALA A 107 6.92 26.27 5.93
N TRP A 108 6.91 27.02 4.82
CA TRP A 108 7.62 28.30 4.72
C TRP A 108 6.90 29.28 3.79
N PRO A 109 7.00 30.61 4.02
CA PRO A 109 6.36 31.61 3.17
C PRO A 109 7.04 31.68 1.80
N VAL A 110 6.24 31.89 0.76
CA VAL A 110 6.70 32.15 -0.62
C VAL A 110 5.91 33.32 -1.24
N ALA A 111 6.48 33.94 -2.27
CA ALA A 111 5.87 35.12 -2.90
C ALA A 111 4.55 34.82 -3.61
N ASN A 112 4.40 33.62 -4.17
CA ASN A 112 3.20 33.14 -4.87
C ASN A 112 3.25 31.61 -4.98
N GLU A 113 2.15 31.00 -5.44
CA GLU A 113 2.05 29.53 -5.58
C GLU A 113 3.08 28.96 -6.55
N ALA A 114 3.43 29.67 -7.62
CA ALA A 114 4.41 29.20 -8.61
C ALA A 114 5.84 29.10 -8.04
N ALA A 115 6.16 29.86 -6.98
CA ALA A 115 7.42 29.73 -6.25
C ALA A 115 7.48 28.48 -5.36
N CYS A 116 6.35 27.81 -5.10
CA CYS A 116 6.30 26.59 -4.31
C CYS A 116 6.58 25.33 -5.16
N THR A 117 7.86 25.13 -5.48
CA THR A 117 8.30 23.98 -6.29
C THR A 117 9.01 22.92 -5.44
N ALA A 118 9.11 21.70 -5.97
CA ALA A 118 9.87 20.63 -5.34
C ALA A 118 11.37 20.97 -5.13
N ALA A 119 11.93 21.87 -5.96
CA ALA A 119 13.32 22.32 -5.88
C ALA A 119 13.50 23.56 -4.99
N ALA A 120 12.42 24.22 -4.56
CA ALA A 120 12.50 25.42 -3.74
C ALA A 120 13.19 25.14 -2.40
N THR A 121 14.07 26.05 -1.98
CA THR A 121 14.76 25.97 -0.69
C THR A 121 13.95 26.67 0.39
N PRO A 122 13.60 26.00 1.49
CA PRO A 122 12.85 26.63 2.58
C PRO A 122 13.67 27.73 3.26
N THR A 123 13.08 28.90 3.44
CA THR A 123 13.63 30.02 4.24
C THR A 123 12.65 30.37 5.36
N SER A 124 13.15 30.61 6.57
CA SER A 124 12.31 30.85 7.76
C SER A 124 11.26 29.74 7.98
N ALA A 125 11.66 28.49 7.76
CA ALA A 125 10.76 27.35 7.75
C ALA A 125 10.38 26.90 9.16
N VAL A 126 9.12 26.50 9.31
CA VAL A 126 8.61 25.78 10.48
C VAL A 126 8.55 24.30 10.10
N SER A 127 9.02 23.42 10.98
CA SER A 127 9.11 21.98 10.72
C SER A 127 8.44 21.16 11.82
N GLY A 128 7.86 20.03 11.44
CA GLY A 128 7.20 19.08 12.33
C GLY A 128 6.84 17.79 11.58
N THR A 129 5.77 17.14 12.02
CA THR A 129 5.18 15.98 11.34
C THR A 129 3.68 16.21 11.13
N LEU A 130 3.02 15.38 10.33
CA LEU A 130 1.56 15.44 10.24
C LEU A 130 0.86 15.06 11.56
N ALA A 131 1.54 14.38 12.49
CA ALA A 131 1.00 14.13 13.82
C ALA A 131 1.08 15.37 14.73
N VAL A 132 2.15 16.14 14.60
CA VAL A 132 2.41 17.33 15.42
C VAL A 132 3.14 18.37 14.57
N MET A 133 2.45 19.45 14.23
CA MET A 133 3.00 20.57 13.47
C MET A 133 2.88 21.86 14.28
N PRO A 134 3.98 22.61 14.52
CA PRO A 134 3.90 23.92 15.13
C PRO A 134 3.12 24.91 14.26
N ALA A 135 2.43 25.84 14.90
CA ALA A 135 1.65 26.87 14.20
C ALA A 135 2.58 27.80 13.40
N VAL A 136 2.18 28.09 12.16
CA VAL A 136 2.76 29.17 11.35
C VAL A 136 1.94 30.42 11.58
N THR A 137 2.60 31.54 11.84
CA THR A 137 1.96 32.82 12.15
C THR A 137 2.48 33.93 11.25
N GLY A 138 1.65 34.94 11.00
CA GLY A 138 2.05 36.15 10.30
C GLY A 138 0.93 37.18 10.20
N THR A 139 1.21 38.31 9.57
CA THR A 139 0.23 39.37 9.30
C THR A 139 -0.39 39.17 7.91
N LEU A 140 -1.69 39.40 7.77
CA LEU A 140 -2.42 39.35 6.51
C LEU A 140 -3.18 40.67 6.30
N PRO A 141 -2.66 41.58 5.46
CA PRO A 141 -3.31 42.85 5.17
C PRO A 141 -4.73 42.68 4.60
N ALA A 142 -5.54 43.73 4.67
CA ALA A 142 -6.85 43.77 4.03
C ALA A 142 -6.70 43.54 2.51
N GLN A 143 -7.61 42.75 1.92
CA GLN A 143 -7.62 42.45 0.48
C GLN A 143 -6.31 41.85 -0.07
N ALA A 144 -5.52 41.18 0.78
CA ALA A 144 -4.24 40.59 0.41
C ALA A 144 -4.19 39.08 0.66
N SER A 145 -3.19 38.43 0.04
CA SER A 145 -2.95 37.00 0.17
C SER A 145 -1.53 36.71 0.67
N ALA A 146 -1.40 35.65 1.46
CA ALA A 146 -0.13 35.04 1.85
C ALA A 146 -0.10 33.59 1.37
N VAL A 147 1.05 33.14 0.88
CA VAL A 147 1.23 31.77 0.39
C VAL A 147 2.26 31.05 1.24
N LEU A 148 1.87 29.92 1.82
CA LEU A 148 2.77 29.00 2.51
C LEU A 148 3.06 27.82 1.60
N CYS A 149 4.33 27.58 1.30
CA CYS A 149 4.75 26.35 0.65
C CYS A 149 4.89 25.24 1.69
N LEU A 150 4.30 24.09 1.39
CA LEU A 150 4.25 22.92 2.25
C LEU A 150 4.96 21.77 1.53
N ARG A 151 5.95 21.18 2.19
CA ARG A 151 6.60 19.96 1.72
C ARG A 151 6.40 18.86 2.74
N THR A 152 5.77 17.78 2.29
CA THR A 152 5.61 16.55 3.09
C THR A 152 6.54 15.48 2.58
N THR A 153 7.25 14.80 3.47
CA THR A 153 8.22 13.75 3.13
C THR A 153 8.05 12.55 4.04
N LEU A 154 7.82 11.37 3.46
CA LEU A 154 7.77 10.10 4.19
C LEU A 154 9.20 9.69 4.59
N THR A 155 9.50 9.72 5.88
CA THR A 155 10.84 9.48 6.43
C THR A 155 11.15 8.00 6.62
N SER A 156 10.14 7.13 6.74
CA SER A 156 10.34 5.70 6.96
C SER A 156 9.16 4.85 6.45
N ALA A 157 9.26 4.38 5.20
CA ALA A 157 8.26 3.49 4.59
C ALA A 157 8.19 2.09 5.25
N SER A 158 9.24 1.65 5.94
CA SER A 158 9.29 0.38 6.66
C SER A 158 8.46 0.37 7.95
N ALA A 159 8.18 1.55 8.53
CA ALA A 159 7.44 1.71 9.77
C ALA A 159 5.92 1.90 9.56
N VAL A 160 5.44 1.83 8.33
CA VAL A 160 4.05 2.13 7.96
C VAL A 160 3.44 0.99 7.14
N SER A 161 2.23 0.56 7.50
CA SER A 161 1.49 -0.46 6.75
C SER A 161 0.96 0.09 5.43
N SER A 162 1.14 -0.67 4.34
CA SER A 162 0.54 -0.36 3.04
C SER A 162 -0.99 -0.24 3.15
N GLY A 163 -1.58 0.71 2.43
CA GLY A 163 -3.00 1.06 2.52
C GLY A 163 -3.34 2.04 3.64
N SER A 164 -2.35 2.48 4.43
CA SER A 164 -2.56 3.53 5.45
C SER A 164 -2.98 4.85 4.80
N SER A 165 -3.89 5.56 5.44
CA SER A 165 -4.32 6.90 5.05
C SER A 165 -4.24 7.88 6.22
N VAL A 166 -4.00 9.15 5.91
CA VAL A 166 -4.12 10.27 6.85
C VAL A 166 -4.91 11.38 6.18
N SER A 167 -6.01 11.77 6.80
CA SER A 167 -6.83 12.91 6.39
C SER A 167 -6.41 14.11 7.22
N VAL A 168 -5.87 15.14 6.58
CA VAL A 168 -5.32 16.32 7.23
C VAL A 168 -6.25 17.49 7.00
N THR A 169 -6.57 18.23 8.06
CA THR A 169 -7.27 19.51 8.00
C THR A 169 -6.35 20.61 8.51
N LEU A 170 -6.03 21.56 7.64
CA LEU A 170 -5.32 22.78 7.97
C LEU A 170 -6.34 23.86 8.27
N THR A 171 -6.30 24.40 9.49
CA THR A 171 -7.15 25.51 9.92
C THR A 171 -6.30 26.78 9.98
N ALA A 172 -6.82 27.88 9.45
CA ALA A 172 -6.25 29.20 9.62
C ALA A 172 -7.24 30.09 10.36
N THR A 173 -6.79 30.70 11.44
CA THR A 173 -7.57 31.66 12.23
C THR A 173 -6.90 33.02 12.11
N THR A 174 -7.62 34.00 11.56
CA THR A 174 -7.19 35.40 11.48
C THR A 174 -7.89 36.21 12.55
N THR A 175 -7.15 37.07 13.23
CA THR A 175 -7.66 37.90 14.33
C THR A 175 -7.28 39.36 14.15
N SER A 176 -8.18 40.27 14.54
CA SER A 176 -7.91 41.71 14.56
C SER A 176 -8.70 42.35 15.70
N GLY A 177 -8.03 42.68 16.80
CA GLY A 177 -8.70 43.05 18.04
C GLY A 177 -9.64 41.94 18.51
N GLY A 178 -10.94 42.24 18.66
CA GLY A 178 -11.98 41.26 19.02
C GLY A 178 -12.55 40.46 17.84
N TRP A 179 -12.15 40.74 16.59
CA TRP A 179 -12.67 40.06 15.41
C TRP A 179 -11.88 38.79 15.14
N THR A 180 -12.58 37.71 14.80
CA THR A 180 -11.96 36.42 14.44
C THR A 180 -12.62 35.83 13.21
N SER A 181 -11.82 35.39 12.24
CA SER A 181 -12.27 34.62 11.06
C SER A 181 -11.52 33.31 11.02
N THR A 182 -12.24 32.18 10.97
CA THR A 182 -11.63 30.84 10.90
C THR A 182 -12.05 30.15 9.60
N THR A 183 -11.09 29.56 8.91
CA THR A 183 -11.28 28.84 7.65
C THR A 183 -10.41 27.59 7.64
N SER A 184 -10.76 26.62 6.80
CA SER A 184 -10.05 25.36 6.74
C SER A 184 -9.96 24.81 5.33
N SER A 185 -8.86 24.12 5.05
CA SER A 185 -8.68 23.31 3.85
C SER A 185 -8.20 21.92 4.24
N SER A 186 -8.56 20.90 3.47
CA SER A 186 -8.20 19.51 3.76
C SER A 186 -7.59 18.81 2.56
N PHE A 187 -6.71 17.85 2.84
CA PHE A 187 -6.12 16.96 1.85
C PHE A 187 -5.89 15.59 2.47
N VAL A 188 -5.73 14.57 1.63
CA VAL A 188 -5.51 13.19 2.08
C VAL A 188 -4.18 12.69 1.56
N GLN A 189 -3.36 12.14 2.44
CA GLN A 189 -2.15 11.43 2.05
C GLN A 189 -2.30 9.96 2.37
N THR A 190 -2.01 9.12 1.40
CA THR A 190 -1.98 7.66 1.57
C THR A 190 -0.57 7.15 1.42
N PHE A 191 -0.30 5.99 2.01
CA PHE A 191 0.88 5.22 1.72
C PHE A 191 0.44 3.90 1.12
N THR A 192 0.88 3.66 -0.10
CA THR A 192 0.81 2.35 -0.71
C THR A 192 2.24 1.92 -0.90
N ASP A 193 2.62 0.79 -0.32
CA ASP A 193 3.86 0.15 -0.71
C ASP A 193 3.65 -0.32 -2.16
N ALA A 194 4.00 0.55 -3.12
CA ALA A 194 3.97 0.17 -4.51
C ALA A 194 4.93 -0.99 -4.63
N VAL A 195 4.45 -2.05 -5.26
CA VAL A 195 5.09 -3.35 -5.40
C VAL A 195 4.96 -4.17 -4.11
N VAL A 196 4.06 -5.17 -4.13
CA VAL A 196 4.49 -6.50 -3.66
C VAL A 196 5.68 -6.80 -4.58
N PRO A 197 6.94 -6.59 -4.15
CA PRO A 197 8.11 -6.50 -5.03
C PRO A 197 8.24 -7.73 -5.93
N VAL A 198 7.65 -8.81 -5.48
CA VAL A 198 7.67 -10.12 -6.05
C VAL A 198 6.23 -10.57 -6.22
N ASP A 199 5.84 -11.07 -7.39
CA ASP A 199 4.50 -11.64 -7.58
C ASP A 199 4.37 -12.87 -6.67
N THR A 200 3.57 -12.74 -5.62
CA THR A 200 3.37 -13.83 -4.66
C THR A 200 2.61 -14.95 -5.33
N GLY A 201 3.05 -16.19 -5.13
CA GLY A 201 2.56 -17.28 -5.95
C GLY A 201 3.30 -17.42 -7.28
N THR A 202 4.44 -16.75 -7.50
CA THR A 202 5.34 -17.03 -8.62
C THR A 202 6.66 -17.60 -8.10
N TRP A 203 7.24 -18.54 -8.84
CA TRP A 203 8.54 -19.12 -8.53
C TRP A 203 9.66 -18.33 -9.19
N TYR A 204 10.66 -17.97 -8.40
CA TYR A 204 11.81 -17.18 -8.83
C TYR A 204 13.11 -17.92 -8.64
N GLN A 205 14.05 -17.68 -9.54
CA GLN A 205 15.46 -17.91 -9.30
C GLN A 205 16.09 -16.58 -8.87
N LEU A 206 16.91 -16.61 -7.82
CA LEU A 206 17.56 -15.43 -7.27
C LEU A 206 19.04 -15.43 -7.64
N VAL A 207 19.51 -14.36 -8.26
CA VAL A 207 20.92 -14.20 -8.64
C VAL A 207 21.52 -13.04 -7.87
N ASN A 208 22.59 -13.30 -7.12
CA ASN A 208 23.28 -12.23 -6.40
C ASN A 208 24.08 -11.34 -7.38
N THR A 209 24.02 -10.02 -7.20
CA THR A 209 24.62 -9.11 -8.18
C THR A 209 26.14 -8.98 -8.08
N LYS A 210 26.75 -9.28 -6.93
CA LYS A 210 28.21 -9.30 -6.75
C LYS A 210 28.84 -10.50 -7.41
N SER A 211 28.43 -11.69 -6.97
CA SER A 211 29.01 -12.97 -7.38
C SER A 211 28.48 -13.48 -8.73
N LYS A 212 27.32 -12.97 -9.19
CA LYS A 212 26.55 -13.52 -10.32
C LYS A 212 26.09 -14.97 -10.12
N ALA A 213 26.21 -15.48 -8.90
CA ALA A 213 25.84 -16.82 -8.50
C ALA A 213 24.36 -16.90 -8.12
N CYS A 214 23.78 -18.07 -8.36
CA CYS A 214 22.40 -18.36 -7.99
C CYS A 214 22.28 -18.78 -6.53
N VAL A 215 21.20 -18.37 -5.86
CA VAL A 215 20.87 -18.82 -4.51
C VAL A 215 20.24 -20.21 -4.59
N SER A 216 20.83 -21.15 -3.86
CA SER A 216 20.47 -22.56 -3.87
C SER A 216 20.32 -23.11 -2.45
N ALA A 217 19.37 -24.02 -2.26
CA ALA A 217 19.31 -24.88 -1.08
C ALA A 217 20.21 -26.11 -1.26
N THR A 218 20.54 -26.79 -0.15
CA THR A 218 21.24 -28.09 -0.20
C THR A 218 20.54 -29.04 -1.19
N PRO A 219 21.25 -29.53 -2.23
CA PRO A 219 20.67 -30.44 -3.18
C PRO A 219 20.37 -31.77 -2.47
N SER A 220 19.22 -32.37 -2.78
CA SER A 220 18.66 -33.60 -2.17
C SER A 220 18.14 -33.45 -0.73
N ASN A 221 16.81 -33.49 -0.60
CA ASN A 221 16.04 -33.60 0.65
C ASN A 221 16.45 -32.61 1.77
N PRO A 222 16.22 -31.30 1.57
CA PRO A 222 16.47 -30.31 2.62
C PRO A 222 15.67 -30.63 3.88
N ALA A 223 16.29 -30.38 5.03
CA ALA A 223 15.71 -30.53 6.35
C ALA A 223 15.81 -29.22 7.13
N ASN A 224 15.24 -29.18 8.32
CA ASN A 224 15.42 -28.05 9.24
C ASN A 224 16.92 -27.85 9.53
N GLY A 225 17.42 -26.64 9.29
CA GLY A 225 18.83 -26.26 9.40
C GLY A 225 19.64 -26.44 8.11
N SER A 226 19.05 -26.91 7.00
CA SER A 226 19.77 -27.00 5.72
C SER A 226 20.27 -25.63 5.25
N ASP A 227 21.50 -25.60 4.76
CA ASP A 227 22.13 -24.37 4.31
C ASP A 227 21.49 -23.83 3.03
N ILE A 228 21.43 -22.51 2.96
CA ILE A 228 21.16 -21.75 1.74
C ILE A 228 22.49 -21.10 1.35
N PHE A 229 22.95 -21.37 0.13
CA PHE A 229 24.28 -20.98 -0.33
C PHE A 229 24.25 -20.56 -1.80
N GLN A 230 25.42 -20.26 -2.35
CA GLN A 230 25.56 -19.78 -3.72
C GLN A 230 26.15 -20.84 -4.67
N VAL A 231 25.55 -21.01 -5.84
CA VAL A 231 26.07 -21.89 -6.91
C VAL A 231 26.57 -21.06 -8.11
N PRO A 232 27.71 -21.44 -8.71
CA PRO A 232 28.40 -20.62 -9.72
C PRO A 232 27.60 -20.36 -10.98
N SER A 233 26.85 -21.36 -11.41
CA SER A 233 25.96 -21.28 -12.57
C SER A 233 24.55 -21.55 -12.08
N CYS A 234 23.64 -20.68 -12.47
CA CYS A 234 22.21 -20.94 -12.36
C CYS A 234 21.86 -22.20 -13.16
N GLY A 235 21.19 -23.16 -12.51
CA GLY A 235 20.56 -24.27 -13.19
C GLY A 235 19.46 -23.80 -14.14
N GLN A 236 18.88 -24.73 -14.89
CA GLN A 236 17.71 -24.43 -15.73
C GLN A 236 16.58 -23.81 -14.89
N LEU A 237 15.86 -22.84 -15.44
CA LEU A 237 14.71 -22.25 -14.74
C LEU A 237 13.73 -23.35 -14.32
N GLY A 238 13.32 -23.33 -13.04
CA GLY A 238 12.50 -24.40 -12.45
C GLY A 238 13.28 -25.53 -11.78
N THR A 239 14.61 -25.46 -11.73
CA THR A 239 15.41 -26.38 -10.90
C THR A 239 15.01 -26.21 -9.43
N ALA A 240 14.52 -27.27 -8.81
CA ALA A 240 13.78 -27.20 -7.55
C ALA A 240 14.58 -26.61 -6.38
N ASN A 241 15.87 -26.94 -6.23
CA ASN A 241 16.73 -26.40 -5.17
C ASN A 241 17.09 -24.92 -5.37
N GLU A 242 16.88 -24.36 -6.56
CA GLU A 242 17.15 -22.95 -6.89
C GLU A 242 15.87 -22.15 -7.14
N SER A 243 14.71 -22.77 -6.94
CA SER A 243 13.40 -22.15 -7.12
C SER A 243 12.86 -21.73 -5.76
N TRP A 244 12.47 -20.45 -5.68
CA TRP A 244 12.05 -19.79 -4.46
C TRP A 244 10.66 -19.20 -4.64
N LEU A 245 9.77 -19.52 -3.70
CA LEU A 245 8.41 -19.03 -3.70
C LEU A 245 8.19 -18.06 -2.55
N PHE A 246 7.63 -16.91 -2.88
CA PHE A 246 7.24 -15.88 -1.93
C PHE A 246 5.75 -15.99 -1.61
N THR A 247 5.44 -16.16 -0.33
CA THR A 247 4.06 -16.19 0.18
C THR A 247 3.84 -15.02 1.12
N THR A 248 2.85 -14.19 0.82
CA THR A 248 2.53 -12.99 1.61
C THR A 248 2.17 -13.33 3.05
N THR A 249 2.71 -12.56 3.97
CA THR A 249 2.27 -12.50 5.37
C THR A 249 1.70 -11.10 5.65
N ALA A 250 1.79 -10.59 6.88
CA ALA A 250 1.31 -9.26 7.21
C ALA A 250 2.33 -8.16 6.82
N ASN A 251 1.85 -6.94 6.60
CA ASN A 251 2.67 -5.72 6.47
C ASN A 251 3.74 -5.76 5.36
N GLY A 252 3.48 -6.46 4.26
CA GLY A 252 4.40 -6.53 3.11
C GLY A 252 5.58 -7.48 3.31
N TYR A 253 5.57 -8.29 4.37
CA TYR A 253 6.51 -9.38 4.58
C TYR A 253 6.05 -10.65 3.85
N THR A 254 6.99 -11.57 3.66
CA THR A 254 6.77 -12.85 3.01
C THR A 254 7.53 -13.95 3.75
N THR A 255 7.03 -15.17 3.67
CA THR A 255 7.86 -16.36 3.86
C THR A 255 8.41 -16.81 2.50
N VAL A 256 9.64 -17.32 2.48
CA VAL A 256 10.31 -17.76 1.25
C VAL A 256 10.58 -19.26 1.33
N SER A 257 9.84 -20.05 0.55
CA SER A 257 9.98 -21.52 0.50
C SER A 257 10.80 -21.99 -0.70
N ASN A 258 11.45 -23.15 -0.57
CA ASN A 258 12.22 -23.77 -1.65
C ASN A 258 11.40 -24.81 -2.44
N GLY A 259 11.69 -24.98 -3.73
CA GLY A 259 11.03 -25.96 -4.60
C GLY A 259 11.20 -27.43 -4.20
N LEU A 260 12.24 -27.79 -3.43
CA LEU A 260 12.42 -29.15 -2.90
C LEU A 260 11.58 -29.46 -1.65
N ALA A 261 11.20 -28.44 -0.87
CA ALA A 261 10.52 -28.60 0.42
C ALA A 261 9.09 -28.03 0.43
N ALA A 262 8.70 -27.34 -0.64
CA ALA A 262 7.48 -26.53 -0.70
C ALA A 262 7.34 -25.66 0.58
N SER A 263 6.11 -25.41 1.04
CA SER A 263 5.82 -24.54 2.18
C SER A 263 6.27 -25.07 3.55
N SER A 264 6.81 -26.28 3.65
CA SER A 264 7.19 -26.89 4.94
C SER A 264 8.50 -26.34 5.51
N LEU A 265 9.42 -25.91 4.64
CA LEU A 265 10.67 -25.26 5.02
C LEU A 265 10.76 -23.89 4.36
N VAL A 266 11.07 -22.88 5.15
CA VAL A 266 11.17 -21.48 4.74
C VAL A 266 12.52 -20.90 5.15
N TRP A 267 12.93 -19.80 4.51
CA TRP A 267 14.08 -19.04 4.95
C TRP A 267 13.89 -18.57 6.39
N GLY A 268 14.82 -18.96 7.27
CA GLY A 268 14.90 -18.53 8.65
C GLY A 268 16.32 -18.18 9.04
N VAL A 269 16.47 -17.28 10.00
CA VAL A 269 17.78 -16.96 10.57
C VAL A 269 18.13 -17.95 11.69
N ALA A 270 19.32 -18.53 11.65
CA ALA A 270 19.84 -19.40 12.70
C ALA A 270 20.03 -18.64 14.01
N ALA A 271 19.84 -19.33 15.14
CA ALA A 271 20.04 -18.72 16.46
C ALA A 271 21.53 -18.36 16.70
N PRO A 272 21.85 -17.18 17.26
CA PRO A 272 20.93 -16.12 17.67
C PRO A 272 20.45 -15.27 16.48
N ALA A 273 19.13 -15.28 16.23
CA ALA A 273 18.50 -14.81 14.99
C ALA A 273 18.55 -13.30 14.73
N THR A 274 19.01 -12.50 15.70
CA THR A 274 19.18 -11.05 15.56
C THR A 274 20.63 -10.62 15.34
N SER A 275 21.57 -11.57 15.36
CA SER A 275 23.00 -11.25 15.27
C SER A 275 23.42 -10.92 13.84
N VAL A 276 24.32 -9.96 13.70
CA VAL A 276 25.06 -9.74 12.44
C VAL A 276 25.84 -11.01 12.09
N ALA A 277 25.89 -11.34 10.80
CA ALA A 277 26.49 -12.57 10.27
C ALA A 277 25.82 -13.88 10.73
N ALA A 278 24.66 -13.82 11.39
CA ALA A 278 23.86 -15.03 11.62
C ALA A 278 23.47 -15.64 10.27
N ARG A 279 23.58 -16.97 10.17
CA ARG A 279 23.30 -17.71 8.94
C ARG A 279 21.81 -17.65 8.61
N VAL A 280 21.51 -17.60 7.32
CA VAL A 280 20.17 -17.81 6.79
C VAL A 280 20.09 -19.24 6.25
N GLN A 281 19.16 -20.02 6.77
CA GLN A 281 19.01 -21.45 6.50
C GLN A 281 17.54 -21.77 6.22
N LEU A 282 17.28 -22.95 5.67
CA LEU A 282 15.94 -23.50 5.63
C LEU A 282 15.53 -23.96 7.03
N GLN A 283 14.39 -23.50 7.51
CA GLN A 283 13.84 -23.88 8.81
C GLN A 283 12.39 -24.33 8.66
N THR A 284 11.95 -25.23 9.56
CA THR A 284 10.54 -25.60 9.66
C THR A 284 9.68 -24.35 9.83
N ALA A 285 8.69 -24.20 8.96
CA ALA A 285 7.80 -23.05 8.97
C ALA A 285 7.06 -22.96 10.31
N ALA A 286 7.21 -21.84 11.00
CA ALA A 286 6.57 -21.53 12.27
C ALA A 286 5.70 -20.29 12.07
N ALA A 287 4.38 -20.47 12.24
CA ALA A 287 3.41 -19.41 12.04
C ALA A 287 3.75 -18.17 12.88
N GLY A 288 3.83 -17.01 12.23
CA GLY A 288 4.11 -15.73 12.88
C GLY A 288 5.57 -15.52 13.31
N SER A 289 6.50 -16.45 13.05
CA SER A 289 7.91 -16.30 13.44
C SER A 289 8.55 -15.08 12.74
N PRO A 290 9.03 -14.06 13.49
CA PRO A 290 9.68 -12.89 12.89
C PRO A 290 11.00 -13.23 12.19
N ALA A 291 11.72 -14.24 12.69
CA ALA A 291 12.98 -14.69 12.10
C ALA A 291 12.81 -15.36 10.73
N GLN A 292 11.57 -15.75 10.36
CA GLN A 292 11.24 -16.44 9.11
C GLN A 292 10.50 -15.54 8.10
N GLN A 293 10.30 -14.27 8.44
CA GLN A 293 9.58 -13.31 7.62
C GLN A 293 10.55 -12.30 7.01
N TRP A 294 10.47 -12.15 5.70
CA TRP A 294 11.36 -11.31 4.91
C TRP A 294 10.54 -10.33 4.10
N LYS A 295 10.84 -9.04 4.23
CA LYS A 295 10.31 -7.99 3.38
C LYS A 295 11.19 -7.89 2.15
N PRO A 296 10.74 -8.36 0.98
CA PRO A 296 11.38 -7.96 -0.26
C PRO A 296 11.28 -6.43 -0.41
N VAL A 297 12.28 -5.81 -1.01
CA VAL A 297 12.33 -4.36 -1.27
C VAL A 297 12.88 -4.18 -2.67
N LYS A 298 12.05 -3.67 -3.59
CA LYS A 298 12.49 -3.34 -4.96
C LYS A 298 13.26 -2.02 -4.94
N LEU A 299 14.48 -2.04 -5.45
CA LEU A 299 15.34 -0.88 -5.59
C LEU A 299 15.06 -0.14 -6.90
N ALA A 300 15.47 1.13 -6.99
CA ALA A 300 15.25 1.97 -8.17
C ALA A 300 15.84 1.40 -9.48
N ASN A 301 16.89 0.58 -9.37
CA ASN A 301 17.53 -0.10 -10.50
C ASN A 301 16.86 -1.45 -10.86
N GLY A 302 15.72 -1.79 -10.27
CA GLY A 302 14.98 -3.02 -10.51
C GLY A 302 15.51 -4.26 -9.78
N LEU A 303 16.57 -4.13 -8.98
CA LEU A 303 17.08 -5.20 -8.11
C LEU A 303 16.27 -5.29 -6.81
N TYR A 304 16.51 -6.33 -6.03
CA TYR A 304 15.82 -6.60 -4.78
C TYR A 304 16.79 -6.73 -3.61
N GLN A 305 16.37 -6.21 -2.46
CA GLN A 305 16.93 -6.51 -1.15
C GLN A 305 15.88 -7.23 -0.30
N PHE A 306 16.30 -8.05 0.66
CA PHE A 306 15.38 -8.78 1.54
C PHE A 306 15.70 -8.44 2.99
N VAL A 307 14.75 -7.84 3.71
CA VAL A 307 14.91 -7.38 5.10
C VAL A 307 14.18 -8.34 6.03
N ASN A 308 14.86 -8.90 7.02
CA ASN A 308 14.23 -9.78 8.01
C ASN A 308 13.35 -8.98 8.98
N LEU A 309 12.16 -9.49 9.32
CA LEU A 309 11.24 -8.85 10.27
C LEU A 309 11.81 -8.84 11.69
N GLY A 310 12.41 -9.94 12.13
CA GLY A 310 12.90 -10.10 13.51
C GLY A 310 14.15 -9.28 13.82
N SER A 311 15.06 -9.13 12.86
CA SER A 311 16.33 -8.43 13.08
C SER A 311 16.43 -7.04 12.43
N GLY A 312 15.60 -6.74 11.42
CA GLY A 312 15.77 -5.55 10.58
C GLY A 312 17.02 -5.58 9.70
N LEU A 313 17.76 -6.69 9.67
CA LEU A 313 18.97 -6.88 8.87
C LEU A 313 18.62 -7.45 7.49
N CYS A 314 19.53 -7.26 6.54
CA CYS A 314 19.36 -7.64 5.16
C CYS A 314 20.06 -8.94 4.81
N LEU A 315 19.42 -9.75 3.96
CA LEU A 315 20.03 -10.92 3.35
C LEU A 315 21.29 -10.50 2.60
N SER A 316 22.37 -11.20 2.86
CA SER A 316 23.70 -10.91 2.33
C SER A 316 24.42 -12.20 2.03
N THR A 317 25.26 -12.17 1.00
CA THR A 317 26.37 -13.13 0.95
C THR A 317 27.36 -12.83 2.07
N ASP A 318 28.33 -13.70 2.30
CA ASP A 318 29.45 -13.46 3.22
C ASP A 318 30.38 -12.31 2.80
N GLY A 319 30.04 -11.60 1.71
CA GLY A 319 30.87 -10.57 1.10
C GLY A 319 31.92 -11.15 0.16
N SER A 320 32.02 -12.47 0.02
CA SER A 320 32.88 -13.12 -0.95
C SER A 320 32.24 -13.20 -2.34
N SER A 321 33.07 -13.45 -3.35
CA SER A 321 32.65 -13.94 -4.67
C SER A 321 32.84 -15.46 -4.81
N SER A 322 33.27 -16.14 -3.74
CA SER A 322 33.44 -17.59 -3.71
C SER A 322 32.09 -18.30 -3.61
N TYR A 323 31.90 -19.29 -4.47
CA TYR A 323 30.72 -20.14 -4.48
C TYR A 323 30.73 -21.09 -3.27
N GLY A 324 29.54 -21.55 -2.84
CA GLY A 324 29.38 -22.44 -1.68
C GLY A 324 29.29 -21.74 -0.33
N SER A 325 29.53 -20.43 -0.26
CA SER A 325 29.33 -19.66 0.97
C SER A 325 27.86 -19.61 1.37
N ALA A 326 27.59 -19.86 2.65
CA ALA A 326 26.24 -19.74 3.21
C ALA A 326 25.78 -18.27 3.19
N LEU A 327 24.50 -18.05 2.93
CA LEU A 327 23.91 -16.73 3.10
C LEU A 327 23.80 -16.39 4.59
N GLN A 328 23.85 -15.10 4.87
CA GLN A 328 23.81 -14.54 6.21
C GLN A 328 23.00 -13.24 6.22
N GLN A 329 22.79 -12.67 7.39
CA GLN A 329 22.22 -11.33 7.53
C GLN A 329 23.28 -10.28 7.91
N GLN A 330 23.17 -9.07 7.36
CA GLN A 330 24.08 -7.95 7.57
C GLN A 330 23.31 -6.63 7.66
N PRO A 331 23.87 -5.56 8.24
CA PRO A 331 23.28 -4.22 8.18
C PRO A 331 22.94 -3.85 6.73
N CYS A 332 21.73 -3.32 6.52
CA CYS A 332 21.21 -3.03 5.20
C CYS A 332 21.99 -1.89 4.51
N ALA A 333 22.50 -2.17 3.32
CA ALA A 333 23.16 -1.22 2.44
C ALA A 333 22.68 -1.44 1.00
N SER A 334 21.75 -0.61 0.52
CA SER A 334 21.09 -0.77 -0.79
C SER A 334 22.03 -0.66 -1.99
N THR A 335 23.22 -0.09 -1.82
CA THR A 335 24.28 -0.01 -2.83
C THR A 335 25.27 -1.18 -2.78
N ASN A 336 25.19 -2.05 -1.77
CA ASN A 336 26.12 -3.17 -1.62
C ASN A 336 25.70 -4.35 -2.53
N PRO A 337 26.51 -4.74 -3.52
CA PRO A 337 26.15 -5.82 -4.43
C PRO A 337 26.10 -7.21 -3.75
N ALA A 338 26.67 -7.37 -2.55
CA ALA A 338 26.51 -8.60 -1.76
C ALA A 338 25.08 -8.76 -1.18
N GLN A 339 24.29 -7.68 -1.15
CA GLN A 339 22.95 -7.64 -0.55
C GLN A 339 21.84 -7.39 -1.57
N THR A 340 22.17 -7.38 -2.86
CA THR A 340 21.19 -7.12 -3.93
C THR A 340 21.10 -8.31 -4.87
N PHE A 341 19.87 -8.60 -5.30
CA PHE A 341 19.52 -9.79 -6.05
C PHE A 341 18.65 -9.44 -7.26
N SER A 342 18.90 -10.05 -8.41
CA SER A 342 17.92 -10.07 -9.51
C SER A 342 17.02 -11.28 -9.36
N LEU A 343 15.72 -11.09 -9.63
CA LEU A 343 14.71 -12.14 -9.56
C LEU A 343 14.28 -12.49 -10.98
N ASN A 344 14.61 -13.70 -11.40
CA ASN A 344 14.20 -14.24 -12.67
C ASN A 344 12.97 -15.09 -12.43
N SER A 345 11.81 -14.65 -12.92
CA SER A 345 10.61 -15.49 -12.92
C SER A 345 10.91 -16.74 -13.73
N THR A 346 10.65 -17.90 -13.15
CA THR A 346 10.78 -19.18 -13.85
C THR A 346 9.63 -19.43 -14.84
N GLY A 347 8.64 -18.52 -14.89
CA GLY A 347 7.39 -18.72 -15.63
C GLY A 347 6.42 -19.69 -14.94
N LEU A 348 6.84 -20.32 -13.84
CA LEU A 348 6.02 -21.20 -13.02
C LEU A 348 5.30 -20.34 -11.98
N ILE A 349 3.97 -20.35 -12.02
CA ILE A 349 3.13 -19.87 -10.93
C ILE A 349 2.84 -21.04 -9.99
N MET A 350 2.76 -20.77 -8.69
CA MET A 350 1.95 -21.56 -7.78
C MET A 350 0.58 -21.70 -8.43
N ALA A 351 0.24 -22.93 -8.76
CA ALA A 351 -1.14 -23.28 -8.88
C ALA A 351 -1.76 -23.08 -7.49
N GLN A 352 -2.38 -21.92 -7.27
CA GLN A 352 -3.45 -21.83 -6.29
C GLN A 352 -4.62 -22.58 -6.89
N ALA A 353 -5.35 -23.38 -6.10
CA ALA A 353 -6.61 -23.92 -6.56
C ALA A 353 -7.49 -22.72 -6.95
N ALA A 354 -7.72 -22.53 -8.25
CA ALA A 354 -8.73 -21.59 -8.69
C ALA A 354 -10.05 -22.00 -8.04
N THR A 355 -10.81 -21.05 -7.49
CA THR A 355 -12.14 -21.32 -6.99
C THR A 355 -12.93 -22.02 -8.11
N PRO A 356 -13.61 -23.15 -7.81
CA PRO A 356 -14.43 -23.84 -8.80
C PRO A 356 -15.35 -22.85 -9.51
N PRO A 357 -15.46 -22.88 -10.85
CA PRO A 357 -16.42 -22.03 -11.55
C PRO A 357 -17.82 -22.28 -10.98
N SER A 358 -18.56 -21.21 -10.70
CA SER A 358 -19.90 -21.31 -10.09
C SER A 358 -20.81 -22.15 -11.00
N GLY A 359 -21.42 -23.20 -10.44
CA GLY A 359 -22.26 -24.15 -11.18
C GLY A 359 -21.55 -25.39 -11.71
N ALA A 360 -20.25 -25.59 -11.44
CA ALA A 360 -19.55 -26.84 -11.77
C ALA A 360 -20.02 -28.01 -10.90
N VAL A 361 -20.25 -29.18 -11.52
CA VAL A 361 -20.39 -30.44 -10.77
C VAL A 361 -19.02 -30.83 -10.20
N GLN A 362 -18.96 -31.23 -8.94
CA GLN A 362 -17.72 -31.74 -8.35
C GLN A 362 -17.39 -33.12 -8.95
N LEU A 363 -16.19 -33.26 -9.51
CA LEU A 363 -15.71 -34.50 -10.11
C LEU A 363 -15.35 -35.51 -9.03
N ALA A 364 -15.73 -36.77 -9.23
CA ALA A 364 -15.28 -37.85 -8.36
C ALA A 364 -13.80 -38.12 -8.64
N CYS A 365 -12.95 -38.08 -7.61
CA CYS A 365 -11.52 -38.27 -7.76
C CYS A 365 -11.05 -39.50 -6.98
N THR A 366 -10.27 -40.36 -7.63
CA THR A 366 -9.54 -41.48 -7.02
C THR A 366 -8.07 -41.41 -7.38
N SER A 367 -7.15 -41.71 -6.46
CA SER A 367 -5.72 -41.77 -6.76
C SER A 367 -5.06 -43.03 -6.22
N ASP A 368 -4.12 -43.58 -6.99
CA ASP A 368 -3.34 -44.79 -6.64
C ASP A 368 -1.97 -44.47 -6.02
N GLY A 369 -1.74 -43.19 -5.72
CA GLY A 369 -0.47 -42.66 -5.22
C GLY A 369 0.48 -42.16 -6.30
N TRP A 370 0.25 -42.49 -7.58
CA TRP A 370 1.06 -42.01 -8.71
C TRP A 370 0.23 -41.19 -9.69
N ASN A 371 -1.02 -41.57 -9.89
CA ASN A 371 -1.95 -40.96 -10.82
C ASN A 371 -3.26 -40.62 -10.10
N ALA A 372 -3.88 -39.52 -10.52
CA ALA A 372 -5.23 -39.17 -10.14
C ALA A 372 -6.16 -39.44 -11.32
N SER A 373 -7.30 -40.04 -11.04
CA SER A 373 -8.38 -40.25 -12.00
C SER A 373 -9.59 -39.44 -11.58
N LEU A 374 -10.04 -38.51 -12.43
CA LEU A 374 -11.27 -37.74 -12.22
C LEU A 374 -12.36 -38.27 -13.14
N ALA A 375 -13.47 -38.71 -12.57
CA ALA A 375 -14.64 -39.17 -13.31
C ALA A 375 -15.72 -38.07 -13.37
N PHE A 376 -16.34 -37.92 -14.54
CA PHE A 376 -17.51 -37.07 -14.77
C PHE A 376 -18.71 -37.88 -15.26
N PRO A 377 -19.95 -37.40 -15.06
CA PRO A 377 -21.15 -38.12 -15.51
C PRO A 377 -21.20 -38.28 -17.03
N LYS A 378 -21.67 -39.45 -17.49
CA LYS A 378 -21.93 -39.70 -18.92
C LYS A 378 -23.13 -38.88 -19.40
N PRO A 379 -23.05 -38.17 -20.55
CA PRO A 379 -24.18 -37.44 -21.09
C PRO A 379 -25.34 -38.38 -21.48
N VAL A 380 -26.58 -37.97 -21.19
CA VAL A 380 -27.79 -38.70 -21.61
C VAL A 380 -28.27 -38.15 -22.95
N GLY A 381 -28.41 -39.00 -23.97
CA GLY A 381 -29.16 -38.69 -25.20
C GLY A 381 -28.46 -37.86 -26.27
N GLN A 382 -27.12 -37.76 -26.29
CA GLN A 382 -26.39 -37.06 -27.36
C GLN A 382 -25.24 -37.91 -27.90
N SER A 383 -25.18 -38.07 -29.22
CA SER A 383 -23.99 -38.56 -29.93
C SER A 383 -23.87 -37.79 -31.24
N ASN A 384 -22.89 -36.88 -31.32
CA ASN A 384 -22.16 -36.51 -32.54
C ASN A 384 -20.98 -35.62 -32.13
N ALA A 385 -19.79 -36.26 -32.05
CA ALA A 385 -18.45 -35.69 -31.85
C ALA A 385 -18.33 -34.58 -30.79
N THR A 386 -18.38 -34.98 -29.53
CA THR A 386 -18.10 -34.11 -28.39
C THR A 386 -16.66 -34.31 -27.92
N THR A 387 -15.77 -33.34 -28.18
CA THR A 387 -14.44 -33.36 -27.59
C THR A 387 -14.48 -32.72 -26.21
N TYR A 388 -13.63 -33.17 -25.30
CA TYR A 388 -13.52 -32.60 -23.97
C TYR A 388 -12.20 -31.86 -23.85
N GLN A 389 -12.27 -30.60 -23.43
CA GLN A 389 -11.11 -29.83 -23.06
C GLN A 389 -10.92 -29.92 -21.55
N VAL A 390 -9.77 -30.45 -21.15
CA VAL A 390 -9.36 -30.49 -19.74
C VAL A 390 -8.32 -29.41 -19.52
N THR A 391 -8.48 -28.62 -18.47
CA THR A 391 -7.49 -27.63 -18.08
C THR A 391 -7.11 -27.79 -16.61
N ALA A 392 -5.85 -27.55 -16.29
CA ALA A 392 -5.38 -27.33 -14.92
C ALA A 392 -5.07 -25.84 -14.75
N ASN A 393 -5.86 -25.15 -13.92
CA ASN A 393 -5.76 -23.70 -13.73
C ASN A 393 -5.70 -22.91 -15.07
N GLY A 394 -6.49 -23.33 -16.06
CA GLY A 394 -6.54 -22.71 -17.38
C GLY A 394 -5.50 -23.21 -18.40
N VAL A 395 -4.51 -24.00 -17.99
CA VAL A 395 -3.55 -24.63 -18.91
C VAL A 395 -4.13 -25.93 -19.46
N ALA A 396 -4.21 -26.07 -20.78
CA ALA A 396 -4.75 -27.26 -21.42
C ALA A 396 -3.91 -28.51 -21.13
N ILE A 397 -4.61 -29.60 -20.80
CA ILE A 397 -4.02 -30.92 -20.59
C ILE A 397 -4.49 -31.83 -21.73
N SER A 398 -3.56 -32.51 -22.38
CA SER A 398 -3.89 -33.55 -23.35
C SER A 398 -4.43 -34.77 -22.62
N THR A 399 -5.63 -35.20 -22.99
CA THR A 399 -6.31 -36.36 -22.39
C THR A 399 -7.13 -37.08 -23.45
N ASN A 400 -7.49 -38.34 -23.18
CA ASN A 400 -8.37 -39.14 -24.02
C ASN A 400 -9.86 -39.03 -23.62
N ALA A 401 -10.23 -37.96 -22.89
CA ALA A 401 -11.58 -37.76 -22.38
C ALA A 401 -12.60 -37.65 -23.53
N SER A 402 -13.67 -38.45 -23.45
CA SER A 402 -14.72 -38.52 -24.45
C SER A 402 -16.03 -39.06 -23.85
N ASP A 403 -17.09 -39.09 -24.66
CA ASP A 403 -18.39 -39.67 -24.26
C ASP A 403 -18.30 -41.19 -23.95
N TRP A 404 -17.25 -41.86 -24.44
CA TRP A 404 -16.92 -43.26 -24.16
C TRP A 404 -15.97 -43.43 -22.99
N TYR A 405 -15.13 -42.42 -22.72
CA TYR A 405 -14.13 -42.39 -21.67
C TYR A 405 -14.37 -41.16 -20.78
N THR A 406 -15.30 -41.28 -19.83
CA THR A 406 -15.69 -40.19 -18.93
C THR A 406 -14.76 -40.04 -17.72
N THR A 407 -13.51 -40.47 -17.89
CA THR A 407 -12.47 -40.42 -16.87
C THR A 407 -11.26 -39.71 -17.44
N VAL A 408 -10.73 -38.76 -16.68
CA VAL A 408 -9.48 -38.06 -16.97
C VAL A 408 -8.40 -38.65 -16.08
N GLN A 409 -7.37 -39.24 -16.69
CA GLN A 409 -6.17 -39.65 -15.96
C GLN A 409 -5.11 -38.56 -16.01
N LEU A 410 -4.63 -38.18 -14.82
CA LEU A 410 -3.60 -37.19 -14.61
C LEU A 410 -2.42 -37.85 -13.93
N GLY A 411 -1.27 -37.73 -14.58
CA GLY A 411 -0.02 -38.33 -14.14
C GLY A 411 1.17 -37.65 -14.81
N ARG A 412 2.34 -38.27 -14.71
CA ARG A 412 3.61 -37.69 -15.16
C ARG A 412 3.61 -37.22 -16.62
N ASP A 413 2.96 -37.96 -17.50
CA ASP A 413 3.00 -37.72 -18.95
C ASP A 413 2.14 -36.52 -19.34
N ASN A 414 0.97 -36.38 -18.70
CA ASN A 414 -0.03 -35.38 -19.06
C ASN A 414 0.16 -34.09 -18.26
N MET A 415 0.78 -34.21 -17.09
CA MET A 415 1.26 -33.08 -16.32
C MET A 415 2.78 -33.21 -16.21
N PRO A 416 3.63 -32.71 -17.13
CA PRO A 416 5.10 -32.78 -17.08
C PRO A 416 5.74 -31.69 -16.17
N VAL A 417 6.93 -31.93 -15.59
CA VAL A 417 7.55 -31.02 -14.58
C VAL A 417 7.81 -29.65 -15.19
N ALA A 418 8.11 -29.63 -16.50
CA ALA A 418 8.33 -28.42 -17.27
C ALA A 418 7.09 -27.50 -17.33
N SER A 419 5.89 -28.05 -17.13
CA SER A 419 4.62 -27.30 -17.25
C SER A 419 3.82 -27.27 -15.94
N PHE A 420 4.05 -28.23 -15.04
CA PHE A 420 3.32 -28.39 -13.78
C PHE A 420 4.30 -28.73 -12.65
N SER A 421 4.66 -27.69 -11.88
CA SER A 421 5.44 -27.79 -10.66
C SER A 421 4.67 -28.50 -9.53
N PRO A 422 5.33 -28.88 -8.43
CA PRO A 422 4.63 -29.43 -7.27
C PRO A 422 3.63 -28.42 -6.70
N GLY A 423 2.38 -28.82 -6.47
CA GLY A 423 1.32 -27.90 -6.06
C GLY A 423 -0.09 -28.46 -6.27
N ARG A 424 -1.11 -27.68 -5.88
CA ARG A 424 -2.53 -28.04 -6.04
C ARG A 424 -3.11 -27.37 -7.29
N TYR A 425 -3.75 -28.14 -8.16
CA TYR A 425 -4.31 -27.68 -9.42
C TYR A 425 -5.82 -27.89 -9.44
N THR A 426 -6.57 -26.86 -9.82
CA THR A 426 -8.00 -26.99 -10.14
C THR A 426 -8.13 -27.52 -11.56
N ILE A 427 -8.72 -28.70 -11.66
CA ILE A 427 -9.04 -29.35 -12.93
C ILE A 427 -10.43 -28.94 -13.34
N VAL A 428 -10.57 -28.40 -14.54
CA VAL A 428 -11.86 -28.05 -15.15
C VAL A 428 -12.03 -28.87 -16.41
N VAL A 429 -13.18 -29.55 -16.51
CA VAL A 429 -13.58 -30.32 -17.68
C VAL A 429 -14.69 -29.54 -18.39
N THR A 430 -14.43 -29.19 -19.65
CA THR A 430 -15.35 -28.47 -20.51
C THR A 430 -15.66 -29.31 -21.73
N ARG A 431 -16.93 -29.45 -22.04
CA ARG A 431 -17.43 -30.20 -23.19
C ARG A 431 -17.59 -29.27 -24.38
N VAL A 432 -16.94 -29.60 -25.49
CA VAL A 432 -16.97 -28.84 -26.75
C VAL A 432 -17.90 -29.56 -27.74
N GLN A 433 -18.96 -28.87 -28.15
CA GLN A 433 -19.92 -29.39 -29.13
C GLN A 433 -19.41 -29.19 -30.56
N SER A 434 -19.96 -29.93 -31.51
CA SER A 434 -19.61 -29.85 -32.94
C SER A 434 -19.85 -28.46 -33.57
N ASN A 435 -20.71 -27.63 -32.96
CA ASN A 435 -20.95 -26.24 -33.34
C ASN A 435 -19.95 -25.24 -32.69
N GLY A 436 -18.94 -25.72 -31.96
CA GLY A 436 -17.94 -24.92 -31.25
C GLY A 436 -18.38 -24.41 -29.87
N THR A 437 -19.63 -24.68 -29.44
CA THR A 437 -20.13 -24.24 -28.13
C THR A 437 -19.50 -25.04 -27.02
N THR A 438 -19.05 -24.36 -25.96
CA THR A 438 -18.45 -25.00 -24.79
C THR A 438 -19.41 -25.00 -23.60
N THR A 439 -19.47 -26.11 -22.88
CA THR A 439 -20.32 -26.29 -21.70
C THR A 439 -19.51 -26.86 -20.54
N LEU A 440 -19.62 -26.25 -19.36
CA LEU A 440 -18.92 -26.71 -18.16
C LEU A 440 -19.50 -28.07 -17.70
N VAL A 441 -18.64 -29.06 -17.55
CA VAL A 441 -19.04 -30.43 -17.13
C VAL A 441 -18.82 -30.60 -15.64
N GLY A 442 -17.66 -30.17 -15.15
CA GLY A 442 -17.34 -30.29 -13.74
C GLY A 442 -15.93 -29.81 -13.42
N SER A 443 -15.63 -29.77 -12.13
CA SER A 443 -14.32 -29.39 -11.61
C SER A 443 -13.89 -30.27 -10.44
N GLY A 444 -12.59 -30.42 -10.27
CA GLY A 444 -11.99 -31.12 -9.14
C GLY A 444 -10.61 -30.56 -8.83
N THR A 445 -9.94 -31.10 -7.82
CA THR A 445 -8.61 -30.64 -7.42
C THR A 445 -7.65 -31.83 -7.33
N VAL A 446 -6.42 -31.62 -7.79
CA VAL A 446 -5.34 -32.61 -7.69
C VAL A 446 -4.08 -31.98 -7.15
N ALA A 447 -3.30 -32.72 -6.37
CA ALA A 447 -1.99 -32.35 -5.91
C ALA A 447 -0.91 -33.07 -6.74
N VAL A 448 0.01 -32.29 -7.32
CA VAL A 448 1.21 -32.78 -8.00
C VAL A 448 2.38 -32.75 -7.02
N GLY A 449 3.07 -33.88 -6.90
CA GLY A 449 4.20 -34.10 -6.01
C GLY A 449 5.53 -33.64 -6.59
N LEU A 450 6.60 -33.91 -5.84
CA LEU A 450 7.95 -33.45 -6.14
C LEU A 450 8.49 -34.03 -7.47
N PRO A 451 9.45 -33.36 -8.13
CA PRO A 451 10.02 -33.85 -9.39
C PRO A 451 10.69 -35.23 -9.28
N SER A 452 11.26 -35.55 -8.12
CA SER A 452 11.91 -36.83 -7.81
C SER A 452 10.93 -37.98 -7.58
N ASN A 453 9.68 -37.68 -7.22
CA ASN A 453 8.63 -38.66 -6.97
C ASN A 453 7.30 -38.08 -7.49
N ARG A 454 7.14 -38.11 -8.82
CA ARG A 454 6.11 -37.39 -9.55
C ARG A 454 4.72 -38.02 -9.37
N THR A 455 4.17 -37.88 -8.19
CA THR A 455 2.84 -38.37 -7.83
C THR A 455 1.78 -37.35 -8.19
N THR A 456 0.68 -37.77 -8.78
CA THR A 456 -0.53 -36.96 -8.90
C THR A 456 -1.60 -37.60 -8.03
N THR A 457 -2.11 -36.88 -7.03
CA THR A 457 -3.08 -37.39 -6.04
C THR A 457 -4.30 -36.50 -5.98
N CYS A 458 -5.43 -37.03 -5.55
CA CYS A 458 -6.62 -36.22 -5.31
C CYS A 458 -6.36 -35.22 -4.18
N GLY A 459 -6.81 -33.98 -4.34
CA GLY A 459 -6.47 -32.86 -3.44
C GLY A 459 -7.67 -32.14 -2.88
#